data_AF-A0A0S6VV58-F1
#
_entry.id   AF-A0A0S6VV58-F1
#
_cell.length_a   1.000
_cell.length_b   1.000
_cell.length_c   1.000
_cell.angle_alpha   90.00
_cell.angle_beta   90.00
_cell.angle_gamma   90.00
#
_symmetry.space_group_name_H-M   'P 1'
#
loop_
_entity.id
_entity.type
_entity.pdbx_description
1 polymer ?
#
loop_
_entity_poly.entity_id
_entity_poly.type
_entity_poly.pdbx_seq_one_letter_code
_entity_poly.pdbx_strand_id
1 'polypeptide(L)'
;MTSFNIGTTTLATTEILNVSQYGVWIAIKGHEYFLSYQDFPWFKDGTIAQILHVELLHDEHLYWPDLDIDLTIDSLRRPEHYPLLYHESSRKMSSEFSPIAETKI
;
A
#
# COMPACT_ATOMS: atom_id res chain seq x y z
N MET A 1 23.31 -17.61 -25.30
CA MET A 1 23.50 -17.34 -23.87
C MET A 1 22.20 -16.73 -23.36
N THR A 2 21.56 -17.45 -22.45
CA THR A 2 20.39 -17.09 -21.62
C THR A 2 19.25 -16.34 -22.31
N SER A 3 18.34 -17.12 -22.90
CA SER A 3 16.95 -16.69 -23.08
C SER A 3 16.39 -16.28 -21.71
N PHE A 4 15.97 -15.03 -21.56
CA PHE A 4 15.11 -14.65 -20.45
C PHE A 4 13.83 -15.47 -20.59
N ASN A 5 13.63 -16.41 -19.67
CA ASN A 5 12.32 -17.00 -19.45
C ASN A 5 11.44 -15.88 -18.89
N ILE A 6 10.84 -15.09 -19.77
CA ILE A 6 9.67 -14.30 -19.41
C ILE A 6 8.63 -15.32 -18.96
N GLY A 7 8.45 -15.40 -17.64
CA GLY A 7 7.53 -16.31 -16.99
C GLY A 7 6.21 -16.29 -17.71
N THR A 8 5.85 -17.43 -18.27
CA THR A 8 4.55 -17.68 -18.84
C THR A 8 3.57 -17.77 -17.66
N THR A 9 2.87 -16.67 -17.35
CA THR A 9 1.68 -16.72 -16.48
C THR A 9 0.45 -16.44 -17.32
N THR A 10 0.03 -17.50 -18.01
CA THR A 10 -1.35 -17.89 -18.29
C THR A 10 -2.41 -16.94 -17.72
N LEU A 11 -3.00 -16.08 -18.56
CA LEU A 11 -4.34 -15.47 -18.40
C LEU A 11 -4.73 -15.12 -16.95
N ALA A 12 -3.87 -14.41 -16.22
CA ALA A 12 -4.24 -13.86 -14.92
C ALA A 12 -5.05 -12.60 -15.18
N THR A 13 -6.25 -12.54 -14.63
CA THR A 13 -7.24 -11.47 -14.82
C THR A 13 -6.82 -10.10 -14.24
N THR A 14 -5.54 -9.92 -13.91
CA THR A 14 -4.98 -8.75 -13.23
C THR A 14 -3.84 -8.14 -14.05
N GLU A 15 -3.89 -6.84 -14.30
CA GLU A 15 -2.91 -6.12 -15.13
C GLU A 15 -2.68 -4.70 -14.59
N ILE A 16 -1.42 -4.26 -14.50
CA ILE A 16 -1.11 -2.84 -14.25
C ILE A 16 -1.29 -2.06 -15.54
N LEU A 17 -2.23 -1.12 -15.54
CA LEU A 17 -2.54 -0.30 -16.72
C LEU A 17 -1.62 0.90 -16.85
N ASN A 18 -1.29 1.55 -15.73
CA ASN A 18 -0.48 2.76 -15.72
C ASN A 18 0.14 3.02 -14.34
N VAL A 19 1.34 3.59 -14.32
CA VAL A 19 1.98 4.14 -13.12
C VAL A 19 2.21 5.62 -13.34
N SER A 20 1.62 6.46 -12.50
CA SER A 20 1.68 7.91 -12.61
C SER A 20 2.35 8.53 -11.38
N GLN A 21 2.53 9.86 -11.39
CA GLN A 21 3.00 10.60 -10.22
C GLN A 21 2.01 10.60 -9.03
N TYR A 22 0.74 10.22 -9.27
CA TYR A 22 -0.32 10.27 -8.26
C TYR A 22 -0.71 8.90 -7.71
N GLY A 23 -0.38 7.82 -8.42
CA GLY A 23 -0.85 6.49 -8.09
C GLY A 23 -0.70 5.49 -9.24
N VAL A 24 -1.20 4.29 -8.99
CA VAL A 24 -1.17 3.13 -9.89
C VAL A 24 -2.58 2.78 -10.35
N TRP A 25 -2.76 2.53 -11.63
CA TRP A 25 -3.98 1.97 -12.19
C TRP A 25 -3.81 0.47 -12.39
N ILE A 26 -4.78 -0.30 -11.91
CA ILE A 26 -4.80 -1.76 -12.03
C ILE A 26 -6.17 -2.23 -12.53
N ALA A 27 -6.17 -3.09 -13.53
CA ALA A 27 -7.35 -3.83 -13.98
C ALA A 27 -7.38 -5.18 -13.29
N ILE A 28 -8.52 -5.56 -12.70
CA ILE A 28 -8.74 -6.83 -12.03
C ILE A 28 -10.11 -7.35 -12.44
N LYS A 29 -10.16 -8.50 -13.12
CA LYS A 29 -11.40 -9.18 -13.55
C LYS A 29 -12.35 -8.26 -14.33
N GLY A 30 -11.80 -7.39 -15.18
CA GLY A 30 -12.57 -6.45 -16.00
C GLY A 30 -13.03 -5.17 -15.29
N HIS A 31 -12.57 -4.94 -14.05
CA HIS A 31 -12.79 -3.70 -13.31
C HIS A 31 -11.48 -2.95 -13.13
N GLU A 32 -11.52 -1.62 -13.25
CA GLU A 32 -10.37 -0.76 -13.04
C GLU A 32 -10.40 -0.15 -11.64
N TYR A 33 -9.25 -0.12 -10.99
CA TYR A 33 -9.05 0.47 -9.67
C TYR A 33 -7.87 1.43 -9.72
N PHE A 34 -8.02 2.57 -9.04
CA PHE A 34 -6.95 3.53 -8.86
C PHE A 34 -6.40 3.46 -7.43
N LEU A 35 -5.14 3.08 -7.31
CA LEU A 35 -4.39 3.03 -6.06
C LEU A 35 -3.65 4.36 -5.89
N SER A 36 -4.30 5.32 -5.23
CA SER A 36 -3.72 6.63 -4.93
C SER A 36 -2.52 6.50 -3.98
N TYR A 37 -1.42 7.23 -4.21
CA TYR A 37 -0.31 7.28 -3.26
C TYR A 37 -0.66 7.98 -1.93
N GLN A 38 -1.81 8.66 -1.84
CA GLN A 38 -2.30 9.16 -0.55
C GLN A 38 -2.76 8.02 0.35
N ASP A 39 -3.44 7.03 -0.24
CA ASP A 39 -4.01 5.88 0.49
C ASP A 39 -3.00 4.74 0.57
N PHE A 40 -2.20 4.55 -0.47
CA PHE A 40 -1.20 3.48 -0.60
C PHE A 40 0.21 4.08 -0.81
N PRO A 41 0.78 4.76 0.20
CA PRO A 41 2.05 5.47 0.06
C PRO A 41 3.23 4.54 -0.24
N TRP A 42 3.13 3.25 0.10
CA TRP A 42 4.19 2.25 -0.11
C TRP A 42 4.59 2.07 -1.58
N PHE A 43 3.69 2.35 -2.53
CA PHE A 43 4.02 2.29 -3.96
C PHE A 43 4.88 3.47 -4.44
N LYS A 44 4.94 4.57 -3.69
CA LYS A 44 5.61 5.81 -4.12
C LYS A 44 7.13 5.63 -4.28
N ASP A 45 7.73 4.80 -3.44
CA ASP A 45 9.18 4.55 -3.44
C ASP A 45 9.55 3.25 -4.20
N GLY A 46 8.55 2.52 -4.71
CA GLY A 46 8.74 1.32 -5.51
C GLY A 46 9.20 1.63 -6.93
N THR A 47 10.12 0.82 -7.47
CA THR A 47 10.48 0.90 -8.89
C THR A 47 9.34 0.40 -9.77
N ILE A 48 9.31 0.85 -11.03
CA ILE A 48 8.31 0.37 -12.00
C ILE A 48 8.34 -1.15 -12.12
N ALA A 49 9.52 -1.78 -12.13
CA ALA A 49 9.63 -3.23 -12.22
C ALA A 49 8.94 -3.95 -11.05
N GLN A 50 9.12 -3.44 -9.83
CA GLN A 50 8.49 -3.99 -8.63
C GLN A 50 6.97 -3.79 -8.66
N ILE A 51 6.48 -2.63 -9.11
CA ILE A 51 5.04 -2.35 -9.23
C ILE A 51 4.38 -3.24 -10.29
N LEU A 52 5.08 -3.54 -11.39
CA LEU A 52 4.59 -4.45 -12.43
C LEU A 52 4.59 -5.92 -11.99
N HIS A 53 5.38 -6.28 -10.98
CA HIS A 53 5.45 -7.63 -10.43
C HIS A 53 4.33 -7.85 -9.40
N VAL A 54 3.09 -7.89 -9.89
CA VAL A 54 1.89 -8.21 -9.10
C VAL A 54 1.50 -9.67 -9.30
N GLU A 55 1.18 -10.35 -8.20
CA GLU A 55 0.64 -11.70 -8.18
C GLU A 55 -0.81 -11.70 -7.66
N LEU A 56 -1.71 -12.41 -8.34
CA LEU A 56 -3.07 -12.65 -7.86
C LEU A 56 -3.12 -14.00 -7.15
N LEU A 57 -3.26 -13.98 -5.83
CA LEU A 57 -3.38 -15.15 -4.98
C LEU A 57 -4.85 -15.48 -4.71
N HIS A 58 -5.22 -16.75 -4.89
CA HIS A 58 -6.56 -17.29 -4.60
C HIS A 58 -7.71 -16.48 -5.21
N ASP A 59 -7.48 -15.81 -6.34
CA ASP A 59 -8.49 -15.00 -7.02
C ASP A 59 -9.04 -13.78 -6.24
N GLU A 60 -8.46 -13.47 -5.07
CA GLU A 60 -8.98 -12.49 -4.11
C GLU A 60 -7.92 -11.53 -3.55
N HIS A 61 -6.65 -11.93 -3.53
CA HIS A 61 -5.56 -11.17 -2.93
C HIS A 61 -4.54 -10.77 -3.98
N LEU A 62 -4.18 -9.49 -4.00
CA LEU A 62 -3.08 -8.95 -4.77
C LEU A 62 -1.85 -8.92 -3.88
N TYR A 63 -0.73 -9.43 -4.38
CA TYR A 63 0.53 -9.44 -3.66
C TYR A 63 1.65 -8.90 -4.54
N TRP A 64 2.40 -7.93 -4.02
CA TRP A 64 3.62 -7.42 -4.61
C TRP A 64 4.82 -7.94 -3.80
N PRO A 65 5.40 -9.09 -4.17
CA PRO A 65 6.47 -9.73 -3.38
C PRO A 65 7.70 -8.84 -3.21
N ASP A 66 8.04 -8.03 -4.21
CA ASP A 66 9.23 -7.18 -4.15
C ASP A 66 9.06 -5.93 -3.28
N LEU A 67 7.81 -5.56 -2.98
CA LEU A 67 7.46 -4.43 -2.11
C LEU A 67 6.96 -4.87 -0.74
N ASP A 68 6.70 -6.17 -0.57
CA ASP A 68 6.03 -6.75 0.59
C ASP A 68 4.67 -6.08 0.89
N ILE A 69 3.88 -5.87 -0.17
CA ILE A 69 2.54 -5.25 -0.09
C ILE A 69 1.49 -6.30 -0.44
N ASP A 70 0.50 -6.48 0.43
CA ASP A 70 -0.71 -7.25 0.16
C ASP A 70 -1.96 -6.35 0.16
N LEU A 71 -2.86 -6.58 -0.80
CA LEU A 71 -4.16 -5.90 -0.88
C LEU A 71 -5.27 -6.91 -1.19
N THR A 72 -6.45 -6.73 -0.62
CA THR A 72 -7.63 -7.52 -0.99
C THR A 72 -8.43 -6.83 -2.09
N ILE A 73 -9.00 -7.60 -3.03
CA ILE A 73 -9.94 -7.02 -4.01
C ILE A 73 -11.15 -6.39 -3.30
N ASP A 74 -11.58 -6.94 -2.17
CA ASP A 74 -12.72 -6.43 -1.40
C ASP A 74 -12.46 -5.01 -0.87
N SER A 75 -11.24 -4.73 -0.37
CA SER A 75 -10.88 -3.39 0.10
C SER A 75 -10.84 -2.36 -1.01
N LEU A 76 -10.63 -2.78 -2.27
CA LEU A 76 -10.69 -1.88 -3.44
C LEU A 76 -12.11 -1.63 -3.92
N ARG A 77 -13.01 -2.61 -3.77
CA ARG A 77 -14.44 -2.49 -4.16
C ARG A 77 -15.24 -1.65 -3.18
N ARG A 78 -14.92 -1.73 -1.89
CA ARG A 78 -15.64 -1.08 -0.79
C ARG A 78 -14.67 -0.35 0.13
N PRO A 79 -14.00 0.72 -0.37
CA PRO A 79 -13.06 1.48 0.44
C PRO A 79 -13.70 2.04 1.72
N GLU A 80 -15.00 2.30 1.73
CA GLU A 80 -15.78 2.75 2.88
C GLU A 80 -15.83 1.75 4.05
N HIS A 81 -15.59 0.46 3.80
CA HIS A 81 -15.55 -0.57 4.83
C HIS A 81 -14.15 -0.76 5.45
N TYR A 82 -13.11 -0.21 4.82
CA TYR A 82 -11.72 -0.36 5.24
C TYR A 82 -11.00 0.99 5.29
N PRO A 83 -11.41 1.92 6.19
CA PRO A 83 -10.72 3.19 6.34
C PRO A 83 -9.27 2.93 6.80
N LEU A 84 -8.30 3.33 5.99
CA LEU A 84 -6.85 3.25 6.26
C LEU A 84 -6.44 4.30 7.32
N LEU A 85 -7.08 4.26 8.49
CA LEU A 85 -6.81 5.16 9.59
C LEU A 85 -5.96 4.45 10.65
N TYR A 86 -4.64 4.58 10.53
CA TYR A 86 -3.79 4.44 11.71
C TYR A 86 -3.91 5.71 12.55
N HIS A 87 -4.79 5.68 13.57
CA HIS A 87 -4.73 6.68 14.62
C HIS A 87 -3.50 6.37 15.49
N GLU A 88 -2.42 7.14 15.32
CA GLU A 88 -1.52 7.35 16.46
C GLU A 88 -2.36 7.95 17.57
N SER A 89 -2.70 7.13 18.56
CA SER A 89 -3.20 7.63 19.82
C SER A 89 -2.06 8.43 20.43
N SER A 90 -2.08 9.75 20.17
CA SER A 90 -1.18 10.72 20.78
C SER A 90 -1.27 10.55 22.28
N ARG A 91 -0.35 9.76 22.84
CA ARG A 91 -0.13 9.67 24.27
C ARG A 91 0.43 11.03 24.65
N LYS A 92 -0.44 11.96 25.03
CA LYS A 92 -0.03 13.23 25.63
C LYS A 92 0.81 12.87 26.84
N MET A 93 2.13 12.93 26.69
CA MET A 93 3.07 12.96 27.79
C MET A 93 2.86 14.32 28.43
N SER A 94 2.00 14.39 29.45
CA SER A 94 1.85 15.58 30.27
C SER A 94 3.19 15.84 30.96
N SER A 95 3.92 16.79 30.42
CA SER A 95 5.07 17.41 31.04
C SER A 95 4.61 18.20 32.27
N GLU A 96 4.48 17.53 33.41
CA GLU A 96 4.50 18.21 34.71
C GLU A 96 5.96 18.29 35.18
N PHE A 97 6.72 19.21 34.55
CA PHE A 97 7.82 19.86 35.25
C PHE A 97 7.25 21.16 35.82
N SER A 98 6.79 21.12 37.08
CA SER A 98 6.71 22.33 37.89
C SER A 98 8.07 22.57 38.53
N PRO A 99 8.80 23.65 38.20
CA PRO A 99 9.78 24.17 39.14
C PRO A 99 9.03 24.95 40.24
N ILE A 100 9.70 25.08 41.39
CA ILE A 100 9.46 26.00 42.52
C ILE A 100 9.11 25.25 43.82
N ALA A 101 10.15 24.98 44.61
CA ALA A 101 10.20 25.39 46.02
C ALA A 101 11.62 25.12 46.56
N GLU A 102 12.25 26.17 47.08
CA GLU A 102 13.33 26.24 48.10
C GLU A 102 14.04 27.59 47.87
N THR A 103 14.34 28.48 48.82
CA THR A 103 14.22 28.53 50.29
C THR A 103 14.52 29.99 50.68
N LYS A 104 13.77 30.58 51.63
CA LYS A 104 14.31 31.57 52.58
C LYS A 104 13.33 31.83 53.73
N ILE A 105 13.59 31.19 54.87
CA ILE A 105 13.60 31.84 56.20
C ILE A 105 14.72 31.19 56.99
#